data_AF-A0A1Y2TJL2-F1
#
_entry.id   AF-A0A1Y2TJL2-F1
#
_cell.length_a   1.000
_cell.length_b   1.000
_cell.length_c   1.000
_cell.angle_alpha   90.00
_cell.angle_beta   90.00
_cell.angle_gamma   90.00
#
_symmetry.space_group_name_H-M   'P 1'
#
loop_
_entity.id
_entity.type
_entity.pdbx_description
1 polymer ?
#
loop_
_entity_poly.entity_id
_entity_poly.type
_entity_poly.pdbx_seq_one_letter_code
_entity_poly.pdbx_strand_id
1 'polypeptide(L)'
;MKCLLVFAACIAAVTAAHIWKHHHTPQARTALPEGYYIKPMIWRGTVKEGDPEMTLHGTIEDVATQIRAIGPQFIWPSQDQHPAISKRAETTNVTCDLDGVNAYGAPLSHVCQIRDNLVHAPGTCSVEGSSSMCSRISCSGHAALWLCNDSPPCTHTKCSDLVAYVDDIVNECQRSSVGHMYDQHAILRGQGSNTDDYHVIIGYDDC
;
A
#
# COMPACT_ATOMS: atom_id res chain seq x y z
N MET A 1 -66.02 -31.54 -44.24
CA MET A 1 -65.82 -30.10 -44.51
C MET A 1 -65.91 -29.34 -43.20
N LYS A 2 -64.97 -28.40 -42.98
CA LYS A 2 -64.79 -27.49 -41.82
C LYS A 2 -64.21 -28.15 -40.56
N CYS A 3 -63.25 -27.58 -39.83
CA CYS A 3 -62.20 -26.58 -40.09
C CYS A 3 -61.32 -26.62 -38.83
N LEU A 4 -59.99 -26.68 -38.99
CA LEU A 4 -59.03 -26.59 -37.89
C LEU A 4 -59.17 -25.23 -37.18
N LEU A 5 -59.20 -25.23 -35.85
CA LEU A 5 -58.86 -24.05 -35.04
C LEU A 5 -57.67 -24.42 -34.15
N VAL A 6 -56.49 -23.95 -34.57
CA VAL A 6 -55.28 -23.94 -33.76
C VAL A 6 -55.33 -22.68 -32.90
N PHE A 7 -55.44 -22.84 -31.59
CA PHE A 7 -55.28 -21.74 -30.64
C PHE A 7 -53.78 -21.50 -30.42
N ALA A 8 -53.28 -20.38 -30.93
CA ALA A 8 -51.96 -19.86 -30.57
C ALA A 8 -52.05 -19.18 -29.20
N ALA A 9 -51.40 -19.76 -28.19
CA ALA A 9 -51.21 -19.13 -26.89
C ALA A 9 -49.97 -18.23 -26.93
N CYS A 10 -50.16 -16.91 -26.97
CA CYS A 10 -49.08 -15.94 -26.77
C CYS A 10 -48.73 -15.88 -25.27
N ILE A 11 -47.60 -16.47 -24.89
CA ILE A 11 -47.02 -16.28 -23.55
C ILE A 11 -46.34 -14.90 -23.55
N ALA A 12 -46.97 -13.92 -22.90
CA ALA A 12 -46.33 -12.65 -22.62
C ALA A 12 -45.29 -12.85 -21.51
N ALA A 13 -44.00 -12.80 -21.86
CA ALA A 13 -42.92 -12.80 -20.88
C ALA A 13 -42.91 -11.44 -20.15
N VAL A 14 -43.26 -11.44 -18.86
CA VAL A 14 -43.05 -10.30 -17.98
C VAL A 14 -41.58 -10.30 -17.57
N THR A 15 -40.76 -9.51 -18.26
CA THR A 15 -39.38 -9.27 -17.83
C THR A 15 -39.42 -8.27 -16.67
N ALA A 16 -39.24 -8.76 -15.45
CA ALA A 16 -38.96 -7.90 -14.31
C ALA A 16 -37.58 -7.25 -14.55
N ALA A 17 -37.56 -5.98 -14.94
CA ALA A 17 -36.35 -5.20 -14.99
C ALA A 17 -35.83 -5.02 -13.55
N HIS A 18 -34.79 -5.77 -13.19
CA HIS A 18 -34.05 -5.52 -11.96
C HIS A 18 -33.35 -4.17 -12.08
N ILE A 19 -33.93 -3.15 -11.43
CA ILE A 19 -33.26 -1.86 -11.24
C ILE A 19 -32.11 -2.12 -10.28
N TRP A 20 -30.90 -2.28 -10.81
CA TRP A 20 -29.67 -2.27 -10.03
C TRP A 20 -29.50 -0.85 -9.47
N LYS A 21 -29.85 -0.66 -8.19
CA LYS A 21 -29.45 0.54 -7.47
C LYS A 21 -27.93 0.45 -7.35
N HIS A 22 -27.21 1.28 -8.09
CA HIS A 22 -25.80 1.55 -7.82
C HIS A 22 -25.71 2.15 -6.41
N HIS A 23 -25.49 1.30 -5.42
CA HIS A 23 -24.97 1.75 -4.14
C HIS A 23 -23.64 2.41 -4.44
N HIS A 24 -23.60 3.74 -4.35
CA HIS A 24 -22.35 4.48 -4.32
C HIS A 24 -21.69 4.09 -2.99
N THR A 25 -20.79 3.13 -3.04
CA THR A 25 -19.84 2.89 -1.95
C THR A 25 -19.11 4.22 -1.73
N PRO A 26 -19.04 4.76 -0.50
CA PRO A 26 -18.16 5.89 -0.22
C PRO A 26 -16.77 5.54 -0.74
N GLN A 27 -16.22 6.41 -1.59
CA GLN A 27 -14.87 6.23 -2.11
C GLN A 27 -13.92 6.23 -0.91
N ALA A 28 -13.15 5.16 -0.73
CA ALA A 28 -12.18 5.06 0.36
C ALA A 28 -11.28 6.31 0.32
N ARG A 29 -11.13 6.97 1.47
CA ARG A 29 -10.29 8.18 1.56
C ARG A 29 -8.83 7.76 1.52
N THR A 30 -8.07 8.35 0.61
CA THR A 30 -6.63 8.14 0.48
C THR A 30 -5.93 9.48 0.29
N ALA A 31 -4.73 9.61 0.85
CA ALA A 31 -3.84 10.74 0.65
C ALA A 31 -2.95 10.58 -0.58
N LEU A 32 -3.08 9.47 -1.30
CA LEU A 32 -2.38 9.26 -2.56
C LEU A 32 -2.93 10.23 -3.62
N PRO A 33 -2.08 10.93 -4.39
CA PRO A 33 -2.52 11.86 -5.43
C PRO A 33 -3.48 11.20 -6.44
N GLU A 34 -4.35 12.01 -7.03
CA GLU A 34 -5.25 11.53 -8.08
C GLU A 34 -4.47 10.95 -9.27
N GLY A 35 -4.99 9.86 -9.85
CA GLY A 35 -4.38 9.19 -10.99
C GLY A 35 -3.51 7.98 -10.65
N TYR A 36 -3.12 7.80 -9.38
CA TYR A 36 -2.46 6.59 -8.96
C TYR A 36 -3.44 5.41 -8.78
N TYR A 37 -3.00 4.23 -9.21
CA TYR A 37 -3.70 2.97 -9.00
C TYR A 37 -3.01 2.17 -7.89
N ILE A 38 -3.78 1.78 -6.88
CA ILE A 38 -3.26 0.98 -5.76
C ILE A 38 -3.44 -0.51 -6.05
N LYS A 39 -2.37 -1.28 -5.90
CA LYS A 39 -2.36 -2.75 -5.92
C LYS A 39 -1.82 -3.31 -4.59
N PRO A 40 -2.15 -4.57 -4.26
CA PRO A 40 -1.44 -5.29 -3.23
C PRO A 40 0.05 -5.32 -3.53
N MET A 41 0.90 -5.06 -2.54
CA MET A 41 2.34 -5.24 -2.70
C MET A 41 2.65 -6.71 -3.01
N ILE A 42 3.60 -6.91 -3.93
CA ILE A 42 4.16 -8.23 -4.22
C ILE A 42 5.40 -8.39 -3.35
N TRP A 43 5.34 -9.32 -2.41
CA TRP A 43 6.44 -9.69 -1.54
C TRP A 43 7.16 -10.92 -2.08
N ARG A 44 8.49 -10.88 -2.10
CA ARG A 44 9.31 -12.07 -2.41
C ARG A 44 10.38 -12.29 -1.36
N GLY A 45 10.47 -13.50 -0.85
CA GLY A 45 11.51 -13.88 0.10
C GLY A 45 11.39 -15.33 0.54
N THR A 46 12.27 -15.70 1.47
CA THR A 46 12.29 -17.03 2.10
C THR A 46 11.82 -16.92 3.55
N VAL A 47 11.08 -17.92 4.02
CA VAL A 47 10.57 -17.97 5.40
C VAL A 47 11.59 -18.59 6.35
N LYS A 48 12.36 -19.56 5.88
CA LYS A 48 13.50 -20.16 6.59
C LYS A 48 14.69 -20.29 5.66
N GLU A 49 15.88 -20.33 6.24
CA GLU A 49 17.10 -20.63 5.50
C GLU A 49 16.98 -22.00 4.81
N GLY A 50 17.24 -22.03 3.51
CA GLY A 50 17.11 -23.24 2.69
C GLY A 50 15.72 -23.50 2.10
N ASP A 51 14.69 -22.75 2.51
CA ASP A 51 13.37 -22.84 1.86
C ASP A 51 13.41 -22.20 0.47
N PRO A 52 12.58 -22.68 -0.48
CA PRO A 52 12.36 -21.98 -1.75
C PRO A 52 11.84 -20.56 -1.52
N GLU A 53 12.22 -19.63 -2.40
CA GLU A 53 11.60 -18.31 -2.43
C GLU A 53 10.11 -18.44 -2.75
N MET A 54 9.28 -17.68 -2.02
CA MET A 54 7.84 -17.60 -2.25
C MET A 54 7.43 -16.18 -2.62
N THR A 55 6.34 -16.08 -3.37
CA THR A 55 5.68 -14.81 -3.70
C THR A 55 4.38 -14.74 -2.92
N LEU A 56 4.21 -13.67 -2.14
CA LEU A 56 2.99 -13.38 -1.38
C LEU A 56 2.46 -12.00 -1.78
N HIS A 57 1.19 -11.75 -1.49
CA HIS A 57 0.50 -10.50 -1.87
C HIS A 57 -0.19 -9.87 -0.67
N GLY A 58 -0.19 -8.54 -0.60
CA GLY A 58 -0.84 -7.78 0.46
C GLY A 58 0.11 -6.77 1.08
N THR A 59 -0.26 -6.18 2.21
CA THR A 59 0.64 -5.38 3.04
C THR A 59 1.67 -6.25 3.76
N ILE A 60 2.68 -5.65 4.39
CA ILE A 60 3.66 -6.39 5.19
C ILE A 60 2.99 -7.09 6.40
N GLU A 61 1.90 -6.52 6.92
CA GLU A 61 1.07 -7.13 7.95
C GLU A 61 0.32 -8.38 7.42
N ASP A 62 -0.21 -8.31 6.19
CA ASP A 62 -0.84 -9.44 5.51
C ASP A 62 0.17 -10.55 5.21
N VAL A 63 1.37 -10.19 4.75
CA VAL A 63 2.48 -11.11 4.49
C VAL A 63 2.89 -11.81 5.79
N ALA A 64 3.06 -11.06 6.88
CA ALA A 64 3.37 -11.64 8.19
C ALA A 64 2.31 -12.68 8.61
N THR A 65 1.04 -12.37 8.34
CA THR A 65 -0.09 -13.25 8.66
C THR A 65 -0.09 -14.51 7.78
N GLN A 66 0.16 -14.37 6.49
CA GLN A 66 0.30 -15.51 5.56
C GLN A 66 1.46 -16.42 5.94
N ILE A 67 2.62 -15.85 6.31
CA ILE A 67 3.77 -16.64 6.73
C ILE A 67 3.47 -17.39 8.03
N ARG A 68 2.85 -16.75 9.03
CA ARG A 68 2.45 -17.42 10.27
C ARG A 68 1.44 -18.55 10.05
N ALA A 69 0.60 -18.47 9.03
CA ALA A 69 -0.30 -19.57 8.66
C ALA A 69 0.45 -20.81 8.16
N ILE A 70 1.62 -20.63 7.53
CA ILE A 70 2.48 -21.71 7.03
C ILE A 70 3.44 -22.20 8.11
N GLY A 71 3.99 -21.28 8.91
CA GLY A 71 4.91 -21.55 10.00
C GLY A 71 4.50 -20.80 11.27
N PRO A 72 3.69 -21.41 12.17
CA PRO A 72 3.17 -20.72 13.36
C PRO A 72 4.23 -20.15 14.31
N GLN A 73 5.43 -20.73 14.31
CA GLN A 73 6.59 -20.26 15.08
C GLN A 73 7.39 -19.15 14.39
N PHE A 74 6.96 -18.68 13.22
CA PHE A 74 7.68 -17.65 12.49
C PHE A 74 7.62 -16.32 13.24
N ILE A 75 8.80 -15.76 13.47
CA ILE A 75 9.01 -14.42 14.00
C ILE A 75 9.92 -13.74 12.99
N TRP A 76 9.61 -12.49 12.63
CA TRP A 76 10.51 -11.70 11.79
C TRP A 76 11.91 -11.67 12.42
N PRO A 77 12.98 -11.91 11.65
CA PRO A 77 14.33 -11.96 12.21
C PRO A 77 14.67 -10.63 12.90
N SER A 78 15.21 -10.68 14.12
CA SER A 78 15.69 -9.48 14.80
C SER A 78 16.96 -8.96 14.12
N GLN A 79 17.33 -7.71 14.43
CA GLN A 79 18.49 -7.00 13.84
C GLN A 79 19.79 -7.82 13.84
N ASP A 80 19.98 -8.70 14.81
CA ASP A 80 21.21 -9.50 14.99
C ASP A 80 21.39 -10.60 13.93
N GLN A 81 20.33 -10.93 13.18
CA GLN A 81 20.34 -11.98 12.15
C GLN A 81 20.50 -11.44 10.72
N HIS A 82 20.52 -10.12 10.54
CA HIS A 82 20.81 -9.47 9.27
C HIS A 82 22.15 -8.75 9.35
N PRO A 83 23.11 -9.02 8.43
CA PRO A 83 24.38 -8.31 8.43
C PRO A 83 24.14 -6.80 8.36
N ALA A 84 24.74 -6.09 9.31
CA ALA A 84 24.62 -4.65 9.46
C ALA A 84 25.13 -3.90 8.22
N ILE A 85 24.39 -2.86 7.87
CA ILE A 85 24.72 -1.81 6.89
C ILE A 85 24.54 -2.26 5.42
N SER A 86 23.28 -2.39 4.99
CA SER A 86 22.91 -1.99 3.64
C SER A 86 23.22 -0.48 3.52
N LYS A 87 23.84 -0.03 2.43
CA LYS A 87 23.96 1.41 2.16
C LYS A 87 22.56 2.00 2.29
N ARG A 88 22.36 2.96 3.20
CA ARG A 88 21.06 3.61 3.41
C ARG A 88 20.50 4.00 2.04
N ALA A 89 19.26 3.66 1.74
CA ALA A 89 18.61 4.25 0.59
C ALA A 89 18.59 5.76 0.81
N GLU A 90 19.32 6.52 -0.02
CA GLU A 90 19.45 7.96 0.13
C GLU A 90 18.30 8.63 -0.62
N THR A 91 17.34 9.24 0.09
CA THR A 91 16.37 10.14 -0.55
C THR A 91 17.10 11.39 -1.01
N THR A 92 16.93 11.76 -2.27
CA THR A 92 17.50 13.00 -2.83
C THR A 92 16.56 14.18 -2.69
N ASN A 93 15.26 13.93 -2.56
CA ASN A 93 14.26 14.96 -2.36
C ASN A 93 13.14 14.47 -1.43
N VAL A 94 12.72 15.31 -0.50
CA VAL A 94 11.55 15.11 0.34
C VAL A 94 10.59 16.27 0.12
N THR A 95 9.38 15.95 -0.33
CA THR A 95 8.29 16.91 -0.52
C THR A 95 7.24 16.68 0.53
N CYS A 96 6.94 17.71 1.31
CA CYS A 96 5.88 17.68 2.31
C CYS A 96 4.58 18.22 1.71
N ASP A 97 3.46 17.78 2.26
CA ASP A 97 2.14 18.32 1.92
C ASP A 97 1.70 18.20 0.45
N LEU A 98 1.86 16.99 -0.13
CA LEU A 98 1.42 16.65 -1.49
C LEU A 98 -0.04 17.06 -1.76
N ASP A 99 -0.27 17.96 -2.72
CA ASP A 99 -1.58 18.51 -3.13
C ASP A 99 -2.28 19.48 -2.15
N GLY A 100 -1.54 20.09 -1.21
CA GLY A 100 -2.05 21.23 -0.43
C GLY A 100 -3.14 20.88 0.60
N VAL A 101 -3.98 21.85 0.97
CA VAL A 101 -4.84 21.88 2.19
C VAL A 101 -5.91 20.79 2.32
N ASN A 102 -6.15 19.96 1.29
CA ASN A 102 -7.27 19.02 1.24
C ASN A 102 -6.90 17.54 1.37
N ALA A 103 -5.61 17.16 1.39
CA ALA A 103 -5.23 15.77 1.63
C ALA A 103 -4.94 15.50 3.10
N TYR A 104 -5.43 14.36 3.57
CA TYR A 104 -5.41 13.97 4.97
C TYR A 104 -4.02 13.43 5.35
N GLY A 105 -3.40 14.00 6.39
CA GLY A 105 -2.17 13.45 6.95
C GLY A 105 -2.46 12.19 7.78
N ALA A 106 -1.45 11.31 7.87
CA ALA A 106 -1.48 10.12 8.70
C ALA A 106 -1.07 10.44 10.14
N PRO A 107 -1.67 9.83 11.17
CA PRO A 107 -1.18 9.98 12.54
C PRO A 107 0.27 9.52 12.67
N LEU A 108 1.15 10.37 13.22
CA LEU A 108 2.59 10.09 13.32
C LEU A 108 2.88 8.80 14.11
N SER A 109 2.13 8.51 15.17
CA SER A 109 2.27 7.29 15.96
C SER A 109 2.13 6.02 15.11
N HIS A 110 1.22 6.03 14.15
CA HIS A 110 1.00 4.90 13.24
C HIS A 110 2.02 4.87 12.09
N VAL A 111 2.53 6.02 11.64
CA VAL A 111 3.70 6.05 10.74
C VAL A 111 4.93 5.42 11.41
N CYS A 112 5.18 5.69 12.70
CA CYS A 112 6.24 5.03 13.46
C CYS A 112 6.00 3.51 13.57
N GLN A 113 4.74 3.07 13.72
CA GLN A 113 4.43 1.64 13.71
C GLN A 113 4.72 0.99 12.35
N ILE A 114 4.39 1.65 11.24
CA ILE A 114 4.75 1.19 9.89
C ILE A 114 6.27 1.01 9.79
N ARG A 115 7.03 2.01 10.25
CA ARG A 115 8.50 1.98 10.29
C ARG A 115 9.00 0.74 11.04
N ASP A 116 8.49 0.51 12.25
CA ASP A 116 8.91 -0.60 13.11
C ASP A 116 8.57 -1.96 12.49
N ASN A 117 7.44 -2.07 11.78
CA ASN A 117 7.08 -3.27 11.02
C ASN A 117 8.05 -3.53 9.85
N LEU A 118 8.66 -2.50 9.28
CA LEU A 118 9.57 -2.59 8.13
C LEU A 118 11.03 -2.84 8.51
N VAL A 119 11.49 -2.35 9.67
CA VAL A 119 12.89 -2.51 10.13
C VAL A 119 13.36 -3.97 10.10
N HIS A 120 12.46 -4.90 10.39
CA HIS A 120 12.74 -6.32 10.45
C HIS A 120 12.07 -7.11 9.31
N ALA A 121 11.48 -6.45 8.33
CA ALA A 121 10.83 -7.11 7.21
C ALA A 121 11.89 -7.70 6.26
N PRO A 122 12.05 -9.02 6.17
CA PRO A 122 12.92 -9.66 5.21
C PRO A 122 12.28 -9.63 3.83
N GLY A 123 13.05 -10.05 2.83
CA GLY A 123 12.58 -10.12 1.46
C GLY A 123 12.47 -8.75 0.79
N THR A 124 11.82 -8.75 -0.37
CA THR A 124 11.67 -7.60 -1.24
C THR A 124 10.22 -7.21 -1.36
N CYS A 125 9.98 -5.91 -1.32
CA CYS A 125 8.71 -5.26 -1.56
C CYS A 125 8.73 -4.70 -2.97
N SER A 126 7.67 -4.93 -3.74
CA SER A 126 7.64 -4.52 -5.14
C SER A 126 6.31 -3.94 -5.60
N VAL A 127 6.41 -3.14 -6.65
CA VAL A 127 5.32 -2.50 -7.37
C VAL A 127 5.41 -2.83 -8.85
N GLU A 128 4.26 -3.12 -9.46
CA GLU A 128 4.19 -3.39 -10.90
C GLU A 128 4.61 -2.16 -11.70
N GLY A 129 5.28 -2.38 -12.82
CA GLY A 129 5.69 -1.31 -13.73
C GLY A 129 4.55 -0.91 -14.64
N SER A 130 3.93 0.24 -14.36
CA SER A 130 2.92 0.87 -15.20
C SER A 130 2.89 2.37 -14.90
N SER A 131 2.27 3.17 -15.77
CA SER A 131 2.06 4.59 -15.49
C SER A 131 1.20 4.74 -14.22
N SER A 132 1.78 5.40 -13.21
CA SER A 132 1.13 5.77 -11.94
C SER A 132 0.61 4.57 -11.13
N MET A 133 1.46 3.56 -10.94
CA MET A 133 1.12 2.39 -10.12
C MET A 133 1.75 2.50 -8.73
N CYS A 134 0.98 2.19 -7.68
CA CYS A 134 1.48 2.11 -6.32
C CYS A 134 1.12 0.77 -5.69
N SER A 135 2.06 0.20 -4.95
CA SER A 135 1.81 -0.91 -4.04
C SER A 135 1.61 -0.37 -2.62
N ARG A 136 0.52 -0.76 -1.96
CA ARG A 136 0.36 -0.48 -0.53
C ARG A 136 1.27 -1.42 0.26
N ILE A 137 2.33 -0.88 0.82
CA ILE A 137 3.36 -1.65 1.54
C ILE A 137 2.89 -1.99 2.95
N SER A 138 2.32 -1.01 3.65
CA SER A 138 1.87 -1.17 5.02
C SER A 138 0.70 -0.23 5.27
N CYS A 139 -0.17 -0.65 6.19
CA CYS A 139 -1.31 0.16 6.61
C CYS A 139 -1.60 -0.10 8.09
N SER A 140 -1.59 0.95 8.90
CA SER A 140 -1.88 0.87 10.33
C SER A 140 -2.58 2.13 10.81
N GLY A 141 -3.72 1.99 11.51
CA GLY A 141 -4.42 3.10 12.17
C GLY A 141 -4.58 4.34 11.29
N HIS A 142 -5.06 4.13 10.06
CA HIS A 142 -5.22 5.15 9.04
C HIS A 142 -3.94 5.83 8.55
N ALA A 143 -2.77 5.27 8.81
CA ALA A 143 -1.51 5.61 8.15
C ALA A 143 -1.20 4.56 7.10
N ALA A 144 -0.79 4.99 5.91
CA ALA A 144 -0.32 4.09 4.87
C ALA A 144 1.03 4.53 4.32
N LEU A 145 1.78 3.53 3.87
CA LEU A 145 3.00 3.70 3.08
C LEU A 145 2.80 3.04 1.72
N TRP A 146 3.04 3.82 0.67
CA TRP A 146 2.98 3.35 -0.71
C TRP A 146 4.36 3.39 -1.35
N LEU A 147 4.69 2.32 -2.05
CA LEU A 147 5.80 2.27 -3.00
C LEU A 147 5.22 2.50 -4.39
N CYS A 148 5.61 3.60 -5.02
CA CYS A 148 5.02 4.07 -6.26
C CYS A 148 6.06 4.07 -7.38
N ASN A 149 5.60 3.69 -8.56
CA ASN A 149 6.39 3.65 -9.77
C ASN A 149 5.57 4.25 -10.92
N ASP A 150 6.16 5.22 -11.59
CA ASP A 150 5.52 5.95 -12.69
C ASP A 150 5.86 5.40 -14.07
N SER A 151 6.79 4.46 -14.15
CA SER A 151 7.29 3.95 -15.43
C SER A 151 7.70 2.48 -15.37
N PRO A 152 7.52 1.71 -16.45
CA PRO A 152 8.11 0.37 -16.53
C PRO A 152 9.65 0.42 -16.47
N PRO A 153 10.32 -0.65 -15.98
CA PRO A 153 9.79 -1.95 -15.59
C PRO A 153 9.23 -1.99 -14.15
N CYS A 154 8.85 -3.16 -13.65
CA CYS A 154 8.50 -3.33 -12.24
C CYS A 154 9.68 -2.97 -11.34
N THR A 155 9.38 -2.30 -10.22
CA THR A 155 10.39 -1.88 -9.26
C THR A 155 10.28 -2.72 -7.99
N HIS A 156 11.42 -3.14 -7.47
CA HIS A 156 11.53 -3.91 -6.24
C HIS A 156 12.69 -3.38 -5.40
N THR A 157 12.51 -3.39 -4.09
CA THR A 157 13.53 -2.99 -3.11
C THR A 157 13.41 -3.86 -1.88
N LYS A 158 14.43 -3.92 -1.02
CA LYS A 158 14.25 -4.61 0.27
C LYS A 158 13.18 -3.86 1.06
N CYS A 159 12.25 -4.59 1.68
CA CYS A 159 11.22 -3.95 2.50
C CYS A 159 11.85 -3.08 3.61
N SER A 160 12.97 -3.53 4.18
CA SER A 160 13.73 -2.78 5.20
C SER A 160 14.45 -1.54 4.68
N ASP A 161 14.77 -1.44 3.38
CA ASP A 161 15.38 -0.23 2.80
C ASP A 161 14.36 0.94 2.78
N LEU A 162 13.06 0.65 2.78
CA LEU A 162 11.98 1.66 2.84
C LEU A 162 11.97 2.44 4.17
N VAL A 163 12.58 1.92 5.23
CA VAL A 163 12.70 2.61 6.53
C VAL A 163 13.43 3.94 6.38
N ALA A 164 14.44 4.01 5.50
CA ALA A 164 15.18 5.24 5.28
C ALA A 164 14.27 6.36 4.75
N TYR A 165 13.37 6.05 3.82
CA TYR A 165 12.36 6.98 3.32
C TYR A 165 11.40 7.43 4.41
N VAL A 166 10.95 6.51 5.28
CA VAL A 166 10.09 6.87 6.42
C VAL A 166 10.82 7.85 7.33
N ASP A 167 12.06 7.56 7.69
CA ASP A 167 12.87 8.41 8.55
C ASP A 167 13.08 9.80 7.94
N ASP A 168 13.41 9.89 6.64
CA ASP A 168 13.61 11.18 5.96
C ASP A 168 12.32 11.99 5.83
N ILE A 169 11.18 11.34 5.50
CA ILE A 169 9.87 12.01 5.43
C ILE A 169 9.43 12.51 6.80
N VAL A 170 9.56 11.68 7.85
CA VAL A 170 9.23 12.08 9.24
C VAL A 170 10.07 13.28 9.65
N ASN A 171 11.40 13.20 9.45
CA ASN A 171 12.32 14.25 9.88
C ASN A 171 12.03 15.59 9.20
N GLU A 172 11.74 15.61 7.90
CA GLU A 172 11.55 16.88 7.19
C GLU A 172 10.11 17.41 7.24
N CYS A 173 9.12 16.52 7.17
CA CYS A 173 7.72 16.95 7.13
C CYS A 173 7.13 17.22 8.51
N GLN A 174 7.69 16.65 9.58
CA GLN A 174 7.36 17.10 10.93
C GLN A 174 7.89 18.52 11.19
N ARG A 175 9.10 18.85 10.74
CA ARG A 175 9.71 20.19 10.93
C ARG A 175 8.96 21.29 10.18
N SER A 176 8.37 20.95 9.04
CA SER A 176 7.62 21.87 8.18
C SER A 176 6.21 22.17 8.71
N SER A 177 5.69 21.36 9.65
CA SER A 177 4.40 21.61 10.30
C SER A 177 4.50 22.84 11.22
N VAL A 178 3.98 23.97 10.74
CA VAL A 178 3.99 25.25 11.46
C VAL A 178 3.23 25.10 12.79
N GLY A 179 3.96 24.95 13.90
CA GLY A 179 3.41 25.06 15.26
C GLY A 179 3.31 23.79 16.12
N HIS A 180 3.68 22.60 15.60
CA HIS A 180 3.50 21.31 16.33
C HIS A 180 4.78 20.48 16.40
N MET A 181 5.91 21.10 16.74
CA MET A 181 7.15 20.39 17.02
C MET A 181 6.95 19.50 18.27
N TYR A 182 6.90 18.17 18.09
CA TYR A 182 6.69 17.13 19.10
C TYR A 182 5.26 16.88 19.63
N ASP A 183 4.22 17.03 18.80
CA ASP A 183 2.90 16.51 19.16
C ASP A 183 2.73 15.05 18.71
N GLN A 184 2.36 14.15 19.63
CA GLN A 184 1.96 12.77 19.31
C GLN A 184 0.66 12.69 18.49
N HIS A 185 -0.08 13.80 18.39
CA HIS A 185 -1.21 14.00 17.49
C HIS A 185 -0.81 14.65 16.16
N ALA A 186 0.49 14.83 15.90
CA ALA A 186 0.97 15.32 14.62
C ALA A 186 0.48 14.40 13.51
N ILE A 187 0.00 15.02 12.44
CA ILE A 187 -0.31 14.33 11.19
C ILE A 187 0.85 14.56 10.22
N LEU A 188 1.21 13.50 9.51
CA LEU A 188 2.33 13.49 8.57
C LEU A 188 1.81 13.18 7.17
N ARG A 189 2.30 13.95 6.19
CA ARG A 189 2.16 13.64 4.78
C ARG A 189 3.42 14.06 4.07
N GLY A 190 3.96 13.17 3.25
CA GLY A 190 5.11 13.50 2.43
C GLY A 190 5.46 12.42 1.45
N GLN A 191 6.32 12.80 0.53
CA GLN A 191 6.92 11.95 -0.48
C GLN A 191 8.42 12.03 -0.37
N GLY A 192 9.08 10.89 -0.37
CA GLY A 192 10.52 10.78 -0.56
C GLY A 192 10.80 10.17 -1.94
N SER A 193 11.68 10.79 -2.70
CA SER A 193 12.21 10.23 -3.95
C SER A 193 13.73 10.16 -3.88
N ASN A 194 14.32 9.22 -4.61
CA ASN A 194 15.75 9.18 -4.86
C ASN A 194 16.02 9.30 -6.37
N THR A 195 17.25 9.00 -6.81
CA THR A 195 17.59 8.91 -8.24
C THR A 195 17.05 7.66 -8.92
N ASP A 196 16.47 6.72 -8.17
CA ASP A 196 15.90 5.49 -8.72
C ASP A 196 14.47 5.75 -9.23
N ASP A 197 13.97 4.85 -10.07
CA ASP A 197 12.69 4.99 -10.78
C ASP A 197 11.44 4.86 -9.88
N TYR A 198 11.57 4.98 -8.55
CA TYR A 198 10.45 4.90 -7.62
C TYR A 198 10.48 6.01 -6.57
N HIS A 199 9.31 6.25 -6.00
CA HIS A 199 9.14 7.15 -4.88
C HIS A 199 8.24 6.51 -3.83
N VAL A 200 8.37 6.99 -2.60
CA VAL A 200 7.61 6.51 -1.44
C VAL A 200 6.72 7.63 -0.97
N ILE A 201 5.43 7.33 -0.76
CA ILE A 201 4.45 8.28 -0.24
C ILE A 201 3.96 7.78 1.13
N ILE A 202 3.80 8.71 2.06
CA ILE A 202 3.17 8.48 3.36
C ILE A 202 2.00 9.45 3.53
N GLY A 203 0.87 8.94 4.01
CA GLY A 203 -0.33 9.73 4.26
C GLY A 203 -1.51 8.88 4.72
N TYR A 204 -2.66 9.53 4.87
CA TYR A 204 -3.87 8.86 5.34
C TYR A 204 -4.39 7.81 4.34
N ASP A 205 -4.87 6.67 4.85
CA ASP A 205 -5.68 5.74 4.08
C ASP A 205 -6.81 5.19 4.96
N ASP A 206 -7.95 4.83 4.36
CA ASP A 206 -9.08 4.22 5.09
C ASP A 206 -8.86 2.71 5.31
N CYS A 207 -7.75 2.41 5.98
CA CYS A 207 -7.48 1.16 6.69
C CYS A 207 -7.85 1.05 8.21
#